data_AF-A0A0M3J892-F1
#
_entry.id   AF-A0A0M3J892-F1
#
_cell.length_a   1.000
_cell.length_b   1.000
_cell.length_c   1.000
_cell.angle_alpha   90.00
_cell.angle_beta   90.00
_cell.angle_gamma   90.00
#
_symmetry.space_group_name_H-M   'P 1'
#
loop_
_entity.id
_entity.type
_entity.pdbx_description
1 polymer ?
#
loop_
_entity_poly.entity_id
_entity_poly.type
_entity_poly.pdbx_seq_one_letter_code
_entity_poly.pdbx_strand_id
1 'polypeptide(L)'
;LHCVKQLLEDGYTVRGTVRNLQNSAKISPLLALKYSSERLELVEADLEHAEDWPSVLDGCDYILHVASPWPIIADENTVKVAVEGTINILKVAAKIPTIKKIVLTSSCSAINGMQF
;
A
#
# COMPACT_ATOMS: atom_id res chain seq x y z
N LEU A 1 -6.41 -5.48 6.59
CA LEU A 1 -7.90 -5.52 6.56
C LEU A 1 -8.53 -4.23 7.08
N HIS A 2 -8.11 -3.73 8.25
CA HIS A 2 -8.77 -2.62 8.94
C HIS A 2 -8.95 -1.34 8.09
N CYS A 3 -7.90 -0.84 7.42
CA CYS A 3 -8.02 0.37 6.59
C CYS A 3 -9.03 0.19 5.46
N VAL A 4 -8.92 -0.92 4.71
CA VAL A 4 -9.82 -1.25 3.60
C VAL A 4 -11.27 -1.34 4.08
N LYS A 5 -11.50 -2.04 5.21
CA LYS A 5 -12.84 -2.17 5.80
C LYS A 5 -13.47 -0.81 6.09
N GLN A 6 -12.77 0.07 6.81
CA GLN A 6 -13.31 1.39 7.16
C GLN A 6 -13.58 2.23 5.91
N LEU A 7 -12.66 2.26 4.95
CA LEU A 7 -12.86 2.99 3.70
C LEU A 7 -14.11 2.49 2.93
N LEU A 8 -14.32 1.18 2.85
CA LEU A 8 -15.50 0.60 2.19
C LEU A 8 -16.80 0.93 2.93
N GLU A 9 -16.77 0.91 4.27
CA GLU A 9 -17.91 1.27 5.14
C GLU A 9 -18.25 2.76 5.07
N ASP A 10 -17.25 3.62 4.89
CA ASP A 10 -17.40 5.07 4.69
C ASP A 10 -17.77 5.44 3.25
N GLY A 11 -17.94 4.45 2.36
CA GLY A 11 -18.44 4.65 1.00
C GLY A 11 -17.37 4.94 -0.07
N TYR A 12 -16.09 4.80 0.25
CA TYR A 12 -15.02 4.95 -0.73
C TYR A 12 -14.92 3.74 -1.68
N THR A 13 -14.51 4.01 -2.91
CA THR A 13 -13.95 2.98 -3.81
C THR A 13 -12.48 2.80 -3.47
N VAL A 14 -12.05 1.54 -3.32
CA VAL A 14 -10.72 1.17 -2.85
C VAL A 14 -10.02 0.32 -3.90
N ARG A 15 -8.85 0.77 -4.33
CA ARG A 15 -7.86 -0.05 -5.03
C ARG A 15 -6.84 -0.59 -4.03
N GLY A 16 -6.87 -1.89 -3.79
CA GLY A 16 -5.93 -2.59 -2.91
C GLY A 16 -4.80 -3.24 -3.69
N THR A 17 -3.55 -2.97 -3.33
CA THR A 17 -2.39 -3.63 -3.93
C THR A 17 -2.04 -4.91 -3.16
N VAL A 18 -1.81 -6.00 -3.88
CA VAL A 18 -1.28 -7.25 -3.32
C VAL A 18 -0.13 -7.75 -4.17
N ARG A 19 0.84 -8.46 -3.59
CA ARG A 19 1.98 -8.98 -4.36
C ARG A 19 1.64 -10.16 -5.28
N ASN A 20 0.53 -10.85 -5.00
CA ASN A 20 0.12 -12.04 -5.74
C ASN A 20 -1.39 -12.24 -5.57
N LEU A 21 -2.15 -12.04 -6.65
CA LEU A 21 -3.61 -12.25 -6.70
C LEU A 21 -4.00 -13.72 -6.59
N GLN A 22 -3.09 -14.65 -6.90
CA GLN A 22 -3.32 -16.09 -6.75
C GLN A 22 -3.17 -16.56 -5.29
N ASN A 23 -2.72 -15.70 -4.38
CA ASN A 23 -2.61 -16.03 -2.96
C ASN A 23 -3.95 -15.86 -2.23
N SER A 24 -4.85 -16.84 -2.40
CA SER A 24 -6.18 -16.87 -1.80
C SER A 24 -6.17 -16.60 -0.29
N ALA A 25 -5.22 -17.19 0.45
CA ALA A 25 -5.10 -16.97 1.89
C ALA A 25 -4.92 -15.48 2.28
N LYS A 26 -4.26 -14.68 1.43
CA LYS A 26 -4.07 -13.24 1.66
C LYS A 26 -5.23 -12.40 1.13
N ILE A 27 -5.86 -12.81 0.02
CA ILE A 27 -6.90 -12.00 -0.63
C ILE A 27 -8.31 -12.31 -0.14
N SER A 28 -8.62 -13.56 0.23
CA SER A 28 -9.97 -13.97 0.67
C SER A 28 -10.50 -13.14 1.84
N PRO A 29 -9.69 -12.77 2.86
CA PRO A 29 -10.18 -11.92 3.95
C PRO A 29 -10.52 -10.47 3.50
N LEU A 30 -9.92 -9.98 2.40
CA LEU A 30 -10.28 -8.67 1.81
C LEU A 30 -11.59 -8.78 1.02
N LEU A 31 -11.74 -9.84 0.23
CA LEU A 31 -12.94 -10.11 -0.56
C LEU A 31 -14.16 -10.49 0.28
N ALA A 32 -13.97 -10.90 1.54
CA ALA A 32 -15.05 -11.16 2.48
C ALA A 32 -15.56 -9.89 3.19
N LEU A 33 -14.95 -8.72 2.97
CA LEU A 33 -15.39 -7.47 3.58
C LEU A 33 -16.73 -7.00 3.01
N LYS A 34 -17.53 -6.34 3.85
CA LYS A 34 -18.78 -5.68 3.42
C LYS A 34 -18.47 -4.68 2.30
N TYR A 35 -19.30 -4.68 1.26
CA TYR A 35 -19.18 -3.82 0.07
C TYR A 35 -17.96 -4.06 -0.84
N SER A 36 -17.12 -5.05 -0.55
CA SER A 36 -15.94 -5.35 -1.37
C SER A 36 -16.30 -5.69 -2.82
N SER A 37 -17.36 -6.47 -3.05
CA SER A 37 -17.83 -6.83 -4.40
C SER A 37 -18.28 -5.64 -5.26
N GLU A 38 -18.57 -4.49 -4.63
CA GLU A 38 -19.03 -3.27 -5.32
C GLU A 38 -17.92 -2.24 -5.48
N ARG A 39 -17.03 -2.13 -4.49
CA ARG A 39 -16.12 -0.99 -4.31
C ARG A 39 -14.67 -1.37 -4.02
N LEU A 40 -14.32 -2.65 -3.98
CA LEU A 40 -12.93 -3.10 -3.86
C LEU A 40 -12.44 -3.71 -5.18
N GLU A 41 -11.38 -3.14 -5.73
CA GLU A 41 -10.57 -3.79 -6.75
C GLU A 41 -9.21 -4.17 -6.16
N LEU A 42 -8.73 -5.38 -6.48
CA LEU A 42 -7.40 -5.83 -6.12
C LEU A 42 -6.52 -5.85 -7.37
N VAL A 43 -5.34 -5.27 -7.28
CA VAL A 43 -4.34 -5.22 -8.35
C VAL A 43 -2.99 -5.74 -7.85
N GLU A 44 -2.20 -6.33 -8.75
CA GLU A 44 -0.83 -6.73 -8.42
C GLU A 44 0.11 -5.54 -8.42
N ALA A 45 0.92 -5.41 -7.37
CA ALA A 45 2.03 -4.47 -7.29
C ALA A 45 3.04 -4.93 -6.24
N ASP A 46 4.32 -4.68 -6.48
CA ASP A 46 5.39 -4.88 -5.50
C ASP A 46 6.22 -3.60 -5.28
N LEU A 47 6.64 -3.37 -4.03
CA LEU A 47 7.52 -2.26 -3.64
C LEU A 47 8.83 -2.26 -4.43
N GLU A 48 9.30 -3.43 -4.83
CA GLU A 48 10.53 -3.62 -5.58
C GLU A 48 10.39 -3.33 -7.08
N HIS A 49 9.16 -3.24 -7.61
CA HIS A 49 8.88 -2.97 -9.03
C HIS A 49 8.34 -1.56 -9.22
N ALA A 50 9.22 -0.63 -9.60
CA ALA A 50 8.87 0.79 -9.74
C ALA A 50 7.86 1.04 -10.90
N GLU A 51 7.85 0.15 -11.89
CA GLU A 51 7.02 0.18 -13.07
C GLU A 51 5.53 -0.11 -12.81
N ASP A 52 5.19 -0.71 -11.67
CA ASP A 52 3.81 -1.03 -11.30
C ASP A 52 3.03 0.26 -10.95
N TRP A 53 3.69 1.23 -10.33
CA TRP A 53 3.02 2.36 -9.67
C TRP A 53 2.26 3.31 -10.59
N PRO A 54 2.71 3.63 -11.83
CA PRO A 54 1.97 4.55 -12.70
C PRO A 54 0.55 4.09 -13.02
N SER A 55 0.36 2.81 -13.36
CA SER A 55 -0.97 2.26 -13.66
C SER A 55 -1.79 2.04 -12.39
N VAL A 56 -1.14 1.58 -11.31
CA VAL A 56 -1.78 1.35 -10.01
C VAL A 56 -2.33 2.64 -9.41
N LEU A 57 -1.64 3.77 -9.57
CA LEU A 57 -2.06 5.04 -8.97
C LEU A 57 -2.99 5.87 -9.87
N ASP A 58 -3.16 5.49 -11.14
CA ASP A 58 -3.98 6.24 -12.09
C ASP A 58 -5.46 6.30 -11.63
N GLY A 59 -6.04 7.49 -11.71
CA GLY A 59 -7.43 7.75 -11.28
C GLY A 59 -7.66 7.72 -9.76
N CYS A 60 -6.63 7.53 -8.93
CA CYS A 60 -6.76 7.62 -7.48
C CYS A 60 -6.74 9.08 -6.99
N ASP A 61 -7.50 9.38 -5.94
CA ASP A 61 -7.50 10.68 -5.25
C ASP A 61 -6.60 10.72 -4.01
N TYR A 62 -6.42 9.57 -3.35
CA TYR A 62 -5.75 9.45 -2.06
C TYR A 62 -4.90 8.19 -2.01
N ILE A 63 -3.78 8.24 -1.29
CA ILE A 63 -2.91 7.07 -1.07
C ILE A 63 -2.76 6.82 0.42
N LEU A 64 -3.04 5.60 0.86
CA LEU A 64 -2.63 5.08 2.16
C LEU A 64 -1.45 4.13 1.93
N HIS A 65 -0.23 4.61 2.17
CA HIS A 65 0.97 3.77 2.12
C HIS A 65 1.11 3.02 3.43
N VAL A 66 0.68 1.75 3.42
CA VAL A 66 0.72 0.84 4.58
C VAL A 66 1.72 -0.29 4.36
N ALA A 67 2.13 -0.55 3.11
CA ALA A 67 3.04 -1.63 2.78
C ALA A 67 4.45 -1.36 3.32
N SER A 68 5.01 -2.31 4.06
CA SER A 68 6.40 -2.31 4.52
C SER A 68 6.92 -3.75 4.53
N PRO A 69 8.16 -4.00 4.10
CA PRO A 69 8.84 -5.24 4.43
C PRO A 69 9.08 -5.23 5.95
N TRP A 70 8.61 -6.26 6.66
CA TRP A 70 8.78 -6.36 8.11
C TRP A 70 9.10 -7.80 8.52
N PRO A 71 10.34 -8.25 8.30
CA PRO A 71 10.84 -9.51 8.84
C PRO A 71 11.08 -9.39 10.36
N ILE A 72 11.29 -10.54 11.01
CA ILE A 72 11.65 -10.59 12.45
C ILE A 72 13.00 -9.92 12.70
N ILE A 73 13.95 -10.07 11.78
CA ILE A 73 15.26 -9.42 11.80
C ILE A 73 15.37 -8.65 10.49
N ALA A 74 15.45 -7.33 10.57
CA ALA A 74 15.70 -6.48 9.42
C ALA A 74 17.19 -6.50 9.08
N ASP A 75 17.48 -6.71 7.80
CA ASP A 75 18.80 -6.52 7.22
C ASP A 75 18.85 -5.23 6.39
N GLU A 76 20.02 -4.90 5.87
CA GLU A 76 20.21 -3.73 5.01
C GLU A 76 19.28 -3.77 3.79
N ASN A 77 19.01 -4.97 3.25
CA ASN A 77 18.10 -5.14 2.13
C ASN A 77 16.65 -4.77 2.51
N THR A 78 16.20 -5.15 3.71
CA THR A 78 14.88 -4.77 4.23
C THR A 78 14.72 -3.26 4.30
N VAL A 79 15.74 -2.56 4.81
CA VAL A 79 15.75 -1.09 4.88
C VAL A 79 15.73 -0.50 3.47
N LYS A 80 16.55 -1.03 2.56
CA LYS A 80 16.60 -0.59 1.17
C LYS A 80 15.23 -0.73 0.49
N VAL A 81 14.58 -1.88 0.58
CA VAL A 81 13.25 -2.12 -0.01
C VAL A 81 12.19 -1.18 0.60
N ALA A 82 12.23 -0.95 1.92
CA ALA A 82 11.30 -0.02 2.57
C ALA A 82 11.48 1.43 2.07
N VAL A 83 12.73 1.88 1.95
CA VAL A 83 13.07 3.24 1.51
C VAL A 83 12.77 3.42 0.02
N GLU A 84 13.31 2.54 -0.83
CA GLU A 84 13.16 2.63 -2.28
C GLU A 84 11.70 2.45 -2.70
N GLY A 85 11.00 1.48 -2.13
CA GLY A 85 9.57 1.26 -2.42
C GLY A 85 8.71 2.46 -2.06
N THR A 86 8.97 3.09 -0.90
CA THR A 86 8.28 4.32 -0.51
C THR A 86 8.58 5.47 -1.49
N ILE A 87 9.86 5.65 -1.85
CA ILE A 87 10.28 6.70 -2.79
C ILE A 87 9.65 6.48 -4.18
N ASN A 88 9.56 5.23 -4.66
CA ASN A 88 8.98 4.90 -5.96
C ASN A 88 7.52 5.36 -6.03
N ILE A 89 6.72 5.03 -5.02
CA ILE A 89 5.31 5.46 -4.91
C ILE A 89 5.21 6.98 -4.87
N LEU A 90 6.00 7.64 -4.02
CA LEU A 90 5.95 9.10 -3.87
C LEU A 90 6.35 9.85 -5.16
N LYS A 91 7.36 9.37 -5.87
CA LYS A 91 7.81 9.96 -7.15
C LYS A 91 6.74 9.88 -8.24
N VAL A 92 5.99 8.77 -8.28
CA VAL A 92 4.89 8.60 -9.24
C VAL A 92 3.68 9.41 -8.80
N ALA A 93 3.29 9.33 -7.54
CA ALA A 93 2.16 10.08 -6.99
C ALA A 93 2.32 11.60 -7.20
N ALA A 94 3.53 12.15 -7.05
CA ALA A 94 3.82 13.57 -7.28
C ALA A 94 3.56 14.03 -8.73
N LYS A 95 3.47 13.11 -9.68
CA LYS A 95 3.20 13.40 -11.11
C LYS A 95 1.73 13.24 -11.47
N ILE A 96 0.91 12.66 -10.59
CA ILE A 96 -0.50 12.37 -10.86
C ILE A 96 -1.35 13.49 -10.25
N PRO A 97 -2.01 14.32 -11.09
CA PRO A 97 -2.70 15.53 -10.61
C PRO A 97 -3.96 15.26 -9.78
N THR A 98 -4.54 14.05 -9.86
CA THR A 98 -5.72 13.67 -9.08
C THR A 98 -5.39 13.41 -7.61
N ILE A 99 -4.13 13.09 -7.30
CA ILE A 99 -3.70 12.77 -5.94
C ILE A 99 -3.68 14.03 -5.07
N LYS A 100 -4.57 14.05 -4.07
CA LYS A 100 -4.79 15.18 -3.15
C LYS A 100 -4.06 15.01 -1.82
N LYS A 101 -3.87 13.77 -1.37
CA LYS A 101 -3.23 13.46 -0.08
C LYS A 101 -2.59 12.08 -0.08
N ILE A 102 -1.43 12.00 0.55
CA ILE A 102 -0.71 10.75 0.83
C ILE A 102 -0.60 10.62 2.35
N VAL A 103 -1.04 9.47 2.88
CA VAL A 103 -0.90 9.09 4.28
C VAL A 103 0.13 7.96 4.36
N LEU A 104 1.28 8.27 4.96
CA LEU A 104 2.37 7.32 5.17
C LEU A 104 2.24 6.70 6.57
N THR A 105 2.07 5.37 6.64
CA THR A 105 2.07 4.64 7.90
C THR A 105 3.51 4.41 8.34
N SER A 106 3.99 5.20 9.30
CA SER A 106 5.30 5.02 9.93
C SER A 106 5.20 4.10 11.16
N SER A 107 6.23 4.08 12.00
CA SER A 107 6.30 3.33 13.25
C SER A 107 6.89 4.18 14.37
N CYS A 108 6.56 3.89 15.63
CA CYS A 108 7.25 4.49 16.77
C CYS A 108 8.78 4.23 16.74
N SER A 109 9.22 3.16 16.08
CA SER A 109 10.65 2.87 15.84
C SER A 109 11.36 3.99 15.06
N ALA A 110 10.65 4.79 14.26
CA ALA A 110 11.27 5.88 13.50
C ALA A 110 11.61 7.11 14.36
N ILE A 111 11.10 7.19 15.59
CA ILE A 111 11.33 8.31 16.53
C ILE A 111 11.99 7.88 17.83
N ASN A 112 11.89 6.59 18.18
CA ASN A 112 12.62 6.01 19.30
C ASN A 112 14.07 5.82 18.82
N GLY A 113 14.99 6.69 19.26
CA GLY A 113 16.37 6.84 18.75
C GLY A 113 17.33 5.65 18.91
N MET A 114 16.86 4.41 18.70
CA MET A 114 17.74 3.26 18.52
C MET A 114 18.24 3.24 17.08
N GLN A 115 19.52 3.55 16.93
CA GLN A 115 20.25 3.48 15.67
C GLN A 115 20.42 1.99 15.32
N PHE A 116 19.95 1.59 14.13
CA PHE A 116 20.21 0.26 13.57
C PHE A 116 21.70 0.09 13.26
#